data_AF-A0A2E2ZKG3-F1
#
_entry.id   AF-A0A2E2ZKG3-F1
#
_cell.length_a   1.000
_cell.length_b   1.000
_cell.length_c   1.000
_cell.angle_alpha   90.00
_cell.angle_beta   90.00
_cell.angle_gamma   90.00
#
_symmetry.space_group_name_H-M   'P 1'
#
loop_
_entity.id
_entity.type
_entity.pdbx_description
1 polymer ?
#
loop_
_entity_poly.entity_id
_entity_poly.type
_entity_poly.pdbx_seq_one_letter_code
_entity_poly.pdbx_strand_id
1 'polypeptide(L)'
;MINFPLDYFIYVFVSSIAVIQLAAIKSGLNRLLIIKNKSVTKLYAFILIPTAAIIFIYSENRIINDYEGGLDANEQFLIFSFTCVVTFIITCLLTSLYSKSEIDISDLKGINGIDALSNYSFINLQILRWKHSKKLI
;
A
#
# COMPACT_ATOMS: atom_id res chain seq x y z
N MET A 1 -6.54 23.11 7.70
CA MET A 1 -5.74 22.29 6.78
C MET A 1 -5.76 22.98 5.42
N ILE A 2 -5.12 22.45 4.35
CA ILE A 2 -4.82 23.24 3.13
C ILE A 2 -5.95 23.13 2.07
N ASN A 3 -6.62 21.97 1.91
CA ASN A 3 -7.67 21.72 0.90
C ASN A 3 -8.45 20.39 1.14
N PHE A 4 -9.80 20.37 1.05
CA PHE A 4 -10.66 19.19 1.35
C PHE A 4 -10.26 17.92 0.55
N PRO A 5 -10.21 17.92 -0.81
CA PRO A 5 -9.68 16.81 -1.60
C PRO A 5 -8.29 16.28 -1.16
N LEU A 6 -7.36 17.18 -0.82
CA LEU A 6 -6.01 16.80 -0.42
C LEU A 6 -6.01 16.14 0.97
N ASP A 7 -6.81 16.64 1.89
CA ASP A 7 -6.96 16.06 3.23
C ASP A 7 -7.59 14.67 3.14
N TYR A 8 -8.57 14.50 2.23
CA TYR A 8 -9.17 13.20 1.95
C TYR A 8 -8.16 12.23 1.33
N PHE A 9 -7.33 12.70 0.38
CA PHE A 9 -6.22 11.91 -0.17
C PHE A 9 -5.27 11.44 0.93
N ILE A 10 -4.83 12.32 1.83
CA ILE A 10 -3.91 11.97 2.93
C ILE A 10 -4.56 10.94 3.87
N TYR A 11 -5.83 11.12 4.21
CA TYR A 11 -6.59 10.17 5.03
C TYR A 11 -6.63 8.77 4.40
N VAL A 12 -7.03 8.69 3.13
CA VAL A 12 -7.11 7.40 2.41
C VAL A 12 -5.72 6.79 2.27
N PHE A 13 -4.69 7.60 2.01
CA PHE A 13 -3.30 7.16 1.86
C PHE A 13 -2.80 6.47 3.14
N VAL A 14 -2.91 7.16 4.27
CA VAL A 14 -2.48 6.65 5.57
C VAL A 14 -3.25 5.39 5.97
N SER A 15 -4.57 5.39 5.78
CA SER A 15 -5.42 4.23 6.07
C SER A 15 -5.10 3.04 5.17
N SER A 16 -4.85 3.28 3.88
CA SER A 16 -4.50 2.25 2.91
C SER A 16 -3.16 1.59 3.22
N ILE A 17 -2.17 2.34 3.73
CA ILE A 17 -0.90 1.75 4.21
C ILE A 17 -1.20 0.71 5.29
N ALA A 18 -1.96 1.10 6.31
CA ALA A 18 -2.32 0.20 7.41
C ALA A 18 -3.07 -1.05 6.93
N VAL A 19 -4.04 -0.89 6.02
CA VAL A 19 -4.79 -2.01 5.43
C VAL A 19 -3.88 -2.95 4.65
N ILE A 20 -3.00 -2.43 3.79
CA ILE A 20 -2.03 -3.24 3.03
C ILE A 20 -1.12 -4.02 3.99
N GLN A 21 -0.65 -3.38 5.08
CA GLN A 21 0.17 -4.05 6.08
C GLN A 21 -0.58 -5.20 6.78
N LEU A 22 -1.85 -5.02 7.15
CA LEU A 22 -2.67 -6.08 7.73
C LEU A 22 -2.93 -7.22 6.74
N ALA A 23 -3.24 -6.90 5.49
CA ALA A 23 -3.44 -7.88 4.43
C ALA A 23 -2.16 -8.69 4.18
N ALA A 24 -1.00 -8.03 4.12
CA ALA A 24 0.30 -8.69 3.98
C ALA A 24 0.59 -9.65 5.14
N ILE A 25 0.24 -9.29 6.39
CA ILE A 25 0.36 -10.19 7.54
C ILE A 25 -0.54 -11.41 7.38
N LYS A 26 -1.82 -11.19 7.05
CA LYS A 26 -2.82 -12.26 6.90
C LYS A 26 -2.44 -13.25 5.81
N SER A 27 -1.89 -12.76 4.70
CA SER A 27 -1.50 -13.57 3.54
C SER A 27 -0.04 -14.04 3.57
N GLY A 28 0.72 -13.76 4.63
CA GLY A 28 2.12 -14.19 4.74
C GLY A 28 3.10 -13.49 3.78
N LEU A 29 2.74 -12.35 3.21
CA LEU A 29 3.55 -11.58 2.25
C LEU A 29 4.64 -10.76 2.98
N ASN A 30 5.57 -11.47 3.63
CA ASN A 30 6.53 -10.87 4.55
C ASN A 30 7.45 -9.80 3.90
N ARG A 31 7.67 -9.87 2.58
CA ARG A 31 8.46 -8.84 1.87
C ARG A 31 7.69 -7.57 1.61
N LEU A 32 6.36 -7.58 1.65
CA LEU A 32 5.50 -6.40 1.55
C LEU A 32 5.33 -5.66 2.90
N LEU A 33 5.85 -6.22 4.00
CA LEU A 33 5.84 -5.56 5.30
C LEU A 33 6.88 -4.44 5.38
N ILE A 34 6.44 -3.24 5.76
CA ILE A 34 7.31 -2.10 6.08
C ILE A 34 8.04 -2.39 7.39
N ILE A 35 7.29 -2.75 8.44
CA ILE A 35 7.84 -3.21 9.72
C ILE A 35 7.76 -4.73 9.76
N LYS A 36 8.91 -5.41 9.93
CA LYS A 36 8.98 -6.87 9.88
C LYS A 36 8.35 -7.55 11.10
N ASN A 37 8.30 -6.87 12.24
CA ASN A 37 7.65 -7.39 13.44
C ASN A 37 6.13 -7.34 13.28
N LYS A 38 5.50 -8.50 13.03
CA LYS A 38 4.06 -8.61 12.77
C LYS A 38 3.18 -8.07 13.89
N SER A 39 3.57 -8.26 15.16
CA SER A 39 2.80 -7.77 16.31
C SER A 39 2.79 -6.24 16.36
N VAL A 40 3.95 -5.63 16.16
CA VAL A 40 4.11 -4.17 16.09
C VAL A 40 3.32 -3.61 14.90
N THR A 41 3.43 -4.24 13.73
CA THR A 41 2.69 -3.82 12.53
C THR A 41 1.17 -3.90 12.71
N LYS A 42 0.65 -4.95 13.36
CA LYS A 42 -0.78 -5.04 13.70
C LYS A 42 -1.20 -3.90 14.61
N LEU A 43 -0.44 -3.66 15.70
CA LEU A 43 -0.75 -2.60 16.66
C LEU A 43 -0.78 -1.22 15.97
N TYR A 44 0.25 -0.92 15.16
CA TYR A 44 0.28 0.32 14.38
C TYR A 44 -0.92 0.44 13.45
N ALA A 45 -1.27 -0.62 12.71
CA ALA A 45 -2.41 -0.57 11.81
C ALA A 45 -3.75 -0.34 12.55
N PHE A 46 -3.95 -1.01 13.69
CA PHE A 46 -5.13 -0.84 14.53
C PHE A 46 -5.26 0.57 15.11
N ILE A 47 -4.15 1.25 15.40
CA ILE A 47 -4.15 2.63 15.89
C ILE A 47 -4.28 3.61 14.73
N LEU A 48 -3.57 3.38 13.63
CA LEU A 48 -3.42 4.34 12.53
C LEU A 48 -4.72 4.55 11.76
N ILE A 49 -5.49 3.49 11.51
CA ILE A 49 -6.78 3.57 10.80
C ILE A 49 -7.78 4.49 11.52
N PRO A 50 -8.16 4.23 12.80
CA PRO A 50 -9.11 5.10 13.49
C PRO A 50 -8.55 6.49 13.73
N THR A 51 -7.25 6.62 14.01
CA THR A 51 -6.62 7.94 14.21
C THR A 51 -6.69 8.79 12.94
N ALA A 52 -6.41 8.21 11.77
CA ALA A 52 -6.51 8.91 10.49
C ALA A 52 -7.96 9.34 10.20
N ALA A 53 -8.94 8.47 10.48
CA ALA A 53 -10.36 8.81 10.32
C ALA A 53 -10.81 9.93 11.27
N ILE A 54 -10.42 9.86 12.54
CA ILE A 54 -10.74 10.90 13.55
C ILE A 54 -10.12 12.24 13.13
N ILE A 55 -8.84 12.25 12.76
CA ILE A 55 -8.16 13.48 12.32
C ILE A 55 -8.87 14.07 11.10
N PHE A 56 -9.22 13.24 10.11
CA PHE A 56 -9.93 13.71 8.93
C PHE A 56 -11.29 14.33 9.27
N ILE A 57 -12.13 13.60 10.00
CA ILE A 57 -13.51 14.03 10.32
C ILE A 57 -13.53 15.28 11.19
N TYR A 58 -12.64 15.37 12.20
CA TYR A 58 -12.69 16.44 13.21
C TYR A 58 -11.74 17.61 12.93
N SER A 59 -10.97 17.57 11.85
CA SER A 59 -10.08 18.68 11.49
C SER A 59 -10.80 19.95 11.06
N GLU A 60 -11.92 19.81 10.35
CA GLU A 60 -12.78 20.88 9.84
C GLU A 60 -14.24 20.38 9.81
N ASN A 61 -15.20 21.24 9.48
CA ASN A 61 -16.58 20.80 9.25
C ASN A 61 -16.64 19.98 7.94
N ARG A 62 -16.48 18.65 8.05
CA ARG A 62 -16.40 17.73 6.90
C ARG A 62 -17.69 16.93 6.67
N ILE A 63 -18.65 16.99 7.59
CA ILE A 63 -19.96 16.34 7.48
C ILE A 63 -20.91 17.35 6.82
N ILE A 64 -20.68 17.60 5.54
CA ILE A 64 -21.42 18.56 4.72
C ILE A 64 -21.88 17.84 3.46
N ASN A 65 -23.09 18.14 2.98
CA ASN A 65 -23.57 17.57 1.73
C ASN A 65 -22.77 18.08 0.53
N ASP A 66 -22.72 17.30 -0.54
CA ASP A 66 -22.05 17.65 -1.81
C ASP A 66 -22.54 19.00 -2.39
N TYR A 67 -23.85 19.25 -2.34
CA TYR A 67 -24.44 20.52 -2.81
C TYR A 67 -24.15 21.72 -1.88
N GLU A 68 -23.64 21.48 -0.67
CA GLU A 68 -23.27 22.50 0.34
C GLU A 68 -21.74 22.73 0.39
N GLY A 69 -21.00 22.20 -0.59
CA GLY A 69 -19.54 22.30 -0.64
C GLY A 69 -18.79 21.12 -0.02
N GLY A 70 -19.51 20.03 0.30
CA GLY A 70 -18.92 18.72 0.54
C GLY A 70 -18.29 18.13 -0.72
N LEU A 71 -17.47 17.09 -0.55
CA LEU A 71 -16.84 16.40 -1.68
C LEU A 71 -17.89 15.58 -2.44
N ASP A 72 -18.02 15.79 -3.76
CA ASP A 72 -18.90 15.00 -4.61
C ASP A 72 -18.52 13.51 -4.57
N ALA A 73 -19.51 12.63 -4.69
CA ALA A 73 -19.30 11.19 -4.59
C ALA A 73 -18.38 10.64 -5.70
N ASN A 74 -18.43 11.19 -6.92
CA ASN A 74 -17.56 10.76 -8.01
C ASN A 74 -16.11 11.24 -7.77
N GLU A 75 -15.95 12.46 -7.29
CA GLU A 75 -14.63 12.98 -6.89
C GLU A 75 -14.04 12.14 -5.75
N GLN A 76 -14.84 11.82 -4.74
CA GLN A 76 -14.45 10.95 -3.63
C GLN A 76 -14.01 9.57 -4.12
N PHE A 77 -14.76 8.96 -5.04
CA PHE A 77 -14.44 7.66 -5.61
C PHE A 77 -13.13 7.69 -6.41
N LEU A 78 -12.93 8.72 -7.23
CA LEU A 78 -11.71 8.90 -8.03
C LEU A 78 -10.48 9.07 -7.13
N ILE A 79 -10.57 9.97 -6.14
CA ILE A 79 -9.48 10.20 -5.19
C ILE A 79 -9.18 8.93 -4.41
N PHE A 80 -10.20 8.23 -3.92
CA PHE A 80 -10.02 6.98 -3.17
C PHE A 80 -9.29 5.91 -4.01
N SER A 81 -9.77 5.67 -5.22
CA SER A 81 -9.23 4.64 -6.12
C SER A 81 -7.79 4.96 -6.52
N PHE A 82 -7.53 6.21 -6.91
CA PHE A 82 -6.20 6.69 -7.25
C PHE A 82 -5.24 6.54 -6.06
N THR A 83 -5.68 6.95 -4.88
CA THR A 83 -4.88 6.87 -3.65
C THR A 83 -4.53 5.43 -3.30
N CYS A 84 -5.46 4.47 -3.45
CA CYS A 84 -5.19 3.05 -3.20
C CYS A 84 -4.08 2.53 -4.11
N VAL A 85 -4.13 2.84 -5.41
CA VAL A 85 -3.09 2.44 -6.38
C VAL A 85 -1.74 3.07 -6.03
N VAL A 86 -1.72 4.38 -5.78
CA VAL A 86 -0.51 5.11 -5.38
C VAL A 86 0.10 4.52 -4.11
N THR A 87 -0.73 4.23 -3.10
CA THR A 87 -0.29 3.65 -1.83
C THR A 87 0.33 2.27 -2.02
N PHE A 88 -0.27 1.44 -2.86
CA PHE A 88 0.27 0.12 -3.17
C PHE A 88 1.64 0.21 -3.87
N ILE A 89 1.76 1.10 -4.87
CA ILE A 89 3.03 1.33 -5.59
C ILE A 89 4.10 1.81 -4.61
N ILE A 90 3.80 2.82 -3.79
CA ILE A 90 4.74 3.36 -2.80
C ILE A 90 5.15 2.29 -1.79
N THR A 91 4.21 1.46 -1.31
CA THR A 91 4.52 0.36 -0.39
C THR A 91 5.49 -0.65 -1.04
N CYS A 92 5.25 -1.03 -2.30
CA CYS A 92 6.14 -1.92 -3.05
C CYS A 92 7.54 -1.32 -3.22
N LEU A 93 7.64 -0.02 -3.54
CA LEU A 93 8.91 0.68 -3.69
C LEU A 93 9.67 0.74 -2.37
N LEU A 94 9.03 1.23 -1.30
CA LEU A 94 9.65 1.37 0.02
C LEU A 94 10.18 0.04 0.54
N THR A 95 9.36 -1.00 0.50
CA THR A 95 9.75 -2.33 1.00
C THR A 95 10.86 -2.96 0.16
N SER A 96 10.95 -2.62 -1.12
CA SER A 96 12.00 -3.12 -1.99
C SER A 96 13.35 -2.43 -1.77
N LEU A 97 13.40 -1.18 -1.32
CA LEU A 97 14.65 -0.50 -0.99
C LEU A 97 15.41 -1.21 0.15
N TYR A 98 14.69 -1.89 1.04
CA TYR A 98 15.27 -2.65 2.16
C TYR A 98 15.58 -4.12 1.82
N SER A 99 15.28 -4.58 0.60
CA SER A 99 15.45 -5.98 0.21
C SER A 99 16.85 -6.25 -0.33
N LYS A 100 17.72 -6.83 0.50
CA LYS A 100 19.06 -7.28 0.11
C LYS A 100 19.09 -8.74 -0.41
N SER A 101 18.04 -9.25 -1.03
CA SER A 101 18.07 -10.64 -1.50
C SER A 101 19.00 -10.78 -2.71
N GLU A 102 19.96 -11.71 -2.65
CA GLU A 102 20.60 -12.24 -3.85
C GLU A 102 19.53 -12.93 -4.71
N ILE A 103 19.67 -12.78 -6.03
CA ILE A 103 18.63 -13.12 -7.00
C ILE A 103 19.19 -14.19 -7.94
N ASP A 104 18.72 -15.44 -7.83
CA ASP A 104 19.02 -16.49 -8.79
C ASP A 104 17.83 -16.72 -9.74
N ILE A 105 18.12 -16.93 -11.02
CA ILE A 105 17.13 -17.23 -12.06
C ILE A 105 16.52 -18.62 -11.82
N SER A 106 17.23 -19.52 -11.14
CA SER A 106 16.71 -20.85 -10.77
C SER A 106 15.47 -20.76 -9.86
N ASP A 107 15.35 -19.68 -9.06
CA ASP A 107 14.24 -19.43 -8.14
C ASP A 107 12.90 -19.22 -8.87
N LEU A 108 12.92 -18.82 -10.15
CA LEU A 108 11.70 -18.57 -10.94
C LEU A 108 10.86 -19.82 -11.19
N LYS A 109 11.45 -21.02 -11.16
CA LYS A 109 10.75 -22.27 -11.49
C LYS A 109 9.65 -22.63 -10.47
N GLY A 110 9.68 -22.06 -9.27
CA GLY A 110 8.69 -22.30 -8.22
C GLY A 110 7.84 -21.08 -7.84
N ILE A 111 7.98 -19.95 -8.55
CA ILE A 111 7.33 -18.70 -8.19
C ILE A 111 5.96 -18.61 -8.88
N ASN A 112 4.88 -18.63 -8.07
CA ASN A 112 3.52 -18.46 -8.54
C ASN A 112 2.92 -17.13 -8.03
N GLY A 113 2.54 -16.25 -8.96
CA GLY A 113 1.69 -15.09 -8.70
C GLY A 113 2.17 -14.17 -7.56
N ILE A 114 1.22 -13.72 -6.73
CA ILE A 114 1.46 -12.77 -5.63
C ILE A 114 2.18 -13.41 -4.43
N ASP A 115 2.11 -14.74 -4.29
CA ASP A 115 2.74 -15.49 -3.20
C ASP A 115 4.27 -15.36 -3.22
N ALA A 116 4.82 -15.02 -4.37
CA ALA A 116 6.21 -14.62 -4.57
C ALA A 116 6.68 -13.52 -3.58
N LEU A 117 5.76 -12.63 -3.17
CA LEU A 117 6.03 -11.55 -2.21
C LEU A 117 6.21 -12.04 -0.76
N SER A 118 6.06 -13.34 -0.51
CA SER A 118 6.51 -13.94 0.75
C SER A 118 8.04 -13.95 0.87
N ASN A 119 8.75 -14.16 -0.25
CA ASN A 119 10.18 -14.43 -0.30
C ASN A 119 10.99 -13.34 -1.00
N TYR A 120 10.43 -12.70 -2.04
CA TYR A 120 11.09 -11.68 -2.85
C TYR A 120 10.37 -10.33 -2.77
N SER A 121 11.13 -9.23 -2.88
CA SER A 121 10.50 -7.91 -3.06
C SER A 121 9.93 -7.76 -4.46
N PHE A 122 8.97 -6.85 -4.62
CA PHE A 122 8.30 -6.62 -5.89
C PHE A 122 9.29 -6.27 -7.02
N ILE A 123 10.26 -5.38 -6.78
CA ILE A 123 11.25 -4.99 -7.82
C ILE A 123 12.14 -6.18 -8.18
N ASN A 124 12.55 -6.99 -7.21
CA ASN A 124 13.39 -8.17 -7.47
C ASN A 124 12.69 -9.16 -8.40
N LEU A 125 11.37 -9.33 -8.23
CA LEU A 125 10.55 -10.13 -9.14
C LEU A 125 10.47 -9.54 -10.56
N GLN A 126 10.37 -8.22 -10.69
CA GLN A 126 10.38 -7.58 -12.02
C GLN A 126 11.74 -7.73 -12.71
N ILE A 127 12.84 -7.59 -11.97
CA ILE A 127 14.21 -7.81 -12.48
C ILE A 127 14.39 -9.27 -12.92
N LEU A 128 13.95 -10.23 -12.10
CA LEU A 128 13.98 -11.65 -12.44
C LEU A 128 13.22 -11.95 -13.72
N ARG A 129 11.98 -11.46 -13.82
CA ARG A 129 11.13 -11.63 -15.01
C ARG A 129 11.81 -11.06 -16.26
N TRP A 130 12.43 -9.89 -16.14
CA TRP A 130 13.15 -9.27 -17.24
C TRP A 130 14.39 -10.08 -17.68
N LYS A 131 15.20 -10.57 -16.74
CA LYS A 131 16.35 -11.44 -17.03
C LYS A 131 15.92 -12.75 -17.70
N HIS A 132 14.82 -13.34 -17.25
CA HIS A 132 14.26 -14.56 -17.83
C HIS A 132 13.78 -14.34 -19.27
N SER A 133 13.06 -13.25 -19.53
CA SER A 133 12.62 -12.90 -20.88
C SER A 133 13.78 -12.74 -21.87
N LYS A 134 14.93 -12.21 -21.43
CA LYS A 134 16.13 -12.08 -22.27
C LYS A 134 16.86 -13.40 -22.57
N LYS A 135 16.68 -14.45 -21.74
CA LYS A 135 17.29 -15.76 -21.98
C LYS A 135 16.51 -16.63 -22.99
N LEU A 136 15.27 -16.26 -23.27
CA LEU A 136 14.38 -16.96 -24.20
C LEU A 136 14.39 -16.36 -25.63
N ILE A 137 15.12 -15.27 -25.83
CA ILE A 137 15.35 -14.60 -27.12
C ILE A 137 16.77 -14.95 -27.56
#